data_AF-A0A2R7NK83-F1
#
_entry.id   AF-A0A2R7NK83-F1
#
_cell.length_a   1.000
_cell.length_b   1.000
_cell.length_c   1.000
_cell.angle_alpha   90.00
_cell.angle_beta   90.00
_cell.angle_gamma   90.00
#
_symmetry.space_group_name_H-M   'P 1'
#
loop_
_entity.id
_entity.type
_entity.pdbx_description
1 polymer ?
#
loop_
_entity_poly.entity_id
_entity_poly.type
_entity_poly.pdbx_seq_one_letter_code
_entity_poly.pdbx_strand_id
1 'polypeptide(L)'
;MQITQEKRAITIADGFALRIVAAERMGLSPAYVDIAKLQLSGTKIHPMLGAAMEREARAINARLSFNNQVDVGNKIVSELVEEYGLTE
;
A
#
# COMPACT_ATOMS: atom_id res chain seq x y z
N MET A 1 -2.29 30.12 7.02
CA MET A 1 -1.74 29.67 5.72
C MET A 1 -2.06 28.20 5.61
N GLN A 2 -3.15 27.84 4.92
CA GLN A 2 -3.46 26.43 4.65
C GLN A 2 -2.61 26.03 3.46
N ILE A 3 -1.61 25.18 3.70
CA ILE A 3 -0.88 24.51 2.63
C ILE A 3 -1.83 23.40 2.17
N THR A 4 -2.57 23.64 1.10
CA THR A 4 -3.23 22.56 0.36
C THR A 4 -2.11 21.69 -0.19
N GLN A 5 -1.77 20.59 0.50
CA GLN A 5 -0.96 19.56 -0.13
C GLN A 5 -1.78 19.01 -1.29
N GLU A 6 -1.29 19.21 -2.51
CA GLU A 6 -1.89 18.62 -3.70
C GLU A 6 -1.80 17.09 -3.58
N LYS A 7 -2.94 16.40 -3.78
CA LYS A 7 -2.97 14.95 -3.74
C LYS A 7 -2.14 14.38 -4.90
N ARG A 8 -1.32 13.35 -4.62
CA ARG A 8 -0.50 12.67 -5.62
C ARG A 8 -1.28 11.54 -6.28
N ALA A 9 -1.25 11.47 -7.61
CA ALA A 9 -1.88 10.35 -8.35
C ALA A 9 -1.25 9.00 -7.97
N ILE A 10 -2.09 8.00 -7.75
CA ILE A 10 -1.68 6.63 -7.40
C ILE A 10 -0.95 6.01 -8.60
N THR A 11 0.26 5.52 -8.36
CA THR A 11 0.97 4.67 -9.32
C THR A 11 0.73 3.18 -9.03
N ILE A 12 1.08 2.31 -9.97
CA ILE A 12 1.04 0.85 -9.77
C ILE A 12 1.87 0.44 -8.54
N ALA A 13 3.04 1.05 -8.35
CA ALA A 13 3.91 0.78 -7.21
C ALA A 13 3.25 1.19 -5.87
N ASP A 14 2.50 2.29 -5.87
CA ASP A 14 1.74 2.71 -4.69
C ASP A 14 0.61 1.73 -4.39
N GLY A 15 -0.05 1.17 -5.43
CA GLY A 15 -1.05 0.12 -5.25
C GLY A 15 -0.51 -1.14 -4.54
N PHE A 16 0.73 -1.54 -4.84
CA PHE A 16 1.38 -2.65 -4.13
C PHE A 16 1.73 -2.27 -2.69
N ALA A 17 2.28 -1.08 -2.49
CA ALA A 17 2.64 -0.58 -1.16
C ALA A 17 1.41 -0.42 -0.24
N LEU A 18 0.30 0.12 -0.76
CA LEU A 18 -0.97 0.24 -0.03
C LEU A 18 -1.45 -1.12 0.48
N ARG A 19 -1.38 -2.16 -0.35
CA ARG A 19 -1.81 -3.51 0.04
C ARG A 19 -0.90 -4.13 1.12
N ILE A 20 0.40 -3.87 1.06
CA ILE A 20 1.36 -4.29 2.09
C ILE A 20 1.08 -3.59 3.43
N VAL A 21 0.93 -2.27 3.43
CA VAL A 21 0.65 -1.51 4.66
C VAL A 21 -0.73 -1.85 5.22
N ALA A 22 -1.72 -2.10 4.36
CA ALA A 22 -3.03 -2.57 4.81
C ALA A 22 -2.94 -3.92 5.53
N ALA A 23 -2.18 -4.88 5.00
CA ALA A 23 -1.98 -6.17 5.65
C ALA A 23 -1.23 -6.07 6.99
N GLU A 24 -0.29 -5.12 7.13
CA GLU A 24 0.33 -4.81 8.43
C GLU A 24 -0.71 -4.33 9.44
N ARG A 25 -1.60 -3.40 9.05
CA ARG A 25 -2.70 -2.91 9.90
C ARG A 25 -3.70 -4.00 10.29
N MET A 26 -3.84 -5.03 9.44
CA MET A 26 -4.64 -6.23 9.73
C MET A 26 -3.92 -7.24 10.64
N GLY A 27 -2.66 -6.99 11.03
CA GLY A 27 -1.86 -7.89 11.86
C GLY A 27 -1.25 -9.08 11.11
N LEU A 28 -1.20 -9.06 9.77
CA LEU A 28 -0.78 -10.22 8.94
C LEU A 28 0.73 -10.37 8.77
N SER A 29 1.54 -9.49 9.38
CA SER A 29 3.02 -9.47 9.36
C SER A 29 3.64 -9.62 7.96
N PRO A 30 3.31 -8.73 7.00
CA PRO A 30 3.84 -8.80 5.64
C PRO A 30 5.31 -8.40 5.57
N ALA A 31 5.99 -8.81 4.50
CA ALA A 31 7.34 -8.35 4.21
C ALA A 31 7.35 -6.93 3.61
N TYR A 32 8.51 -6.27 3.65
CA TYR A 32 8.76 -4.98 2.98
C TYR A 32 7.90 -3.79 3.43
N VAL A 33 7.33 -3.85 4.64
CA VAL A 33 6.52 -2.77 5.23
C VAL A 33 7.20 -1.42 5.18
N ASP A 34 8.46 -1.33 5.63
CA ASP A 34 9.17 -0.05 5.67
C ASP A 34 9.39 0.52 4.27
N ILE A 35 9.65 -0.34 3.29
CA ILE A 35 9.83 0.04 1.89
C ILE A 35 8.50 0.51 1.29
N ALA A 36 7.40 -0.16 1.62
CA ALA A 36 6.07 0.24 1.22
C ALA A 36 5.71 1.63 1.79
N LYS A 37 5.99 1.89 3.08
CA LYS A 37 5.80 3.22 3.69
C LYS A 37 6.65 4.28 3.01
N LEU A 38 7.91 3.97 2.67
CA LEU A 38 8.78 4.86 1.90
C LEU A 38 8.19 5.18 0.52
N GLN A 39 7.71 4.17 -0.21
CA GLN A 39 7.06 4.35 -1.51
C GLN A 39 5.83 5.27 -1.40
N LEU A 40 4.96 5.06 -0.41
CA LEU A 40 3.75 5.87 -0.22
C LEU A 40 4.08 7.33 0.13
N SER A 41 5.16 7.56 0.89
CA SER A 41 5.67 8.90 1.20
C SER A 41 6.26 9.65 -0.02
N GLY A 42 6.31 9.00 -1.19
CA GLY A 42 6.86 9.57 -2.42
C GLY A 42 8.38 9.38 -2.57
N THR A 43 8.99 8.56 -1.72
CA THR A 43 10.42 8.22 -1.83
C THR A 43 10.63 7.26 -3.00
N LYS A 44 11.61 7.58 -3.86
CA LYS A 44 11.96 6.71 -4.99
C LYS A 44 12.64 5.43 -4.49
N ILE A 45 11.94 4.30 -4.61
CA ILE A 45 12.51 2.99 -4.32
C ILE A 45 13.27 2.42 -5.52
N HIS A 46 14.25 1.55 -5.26
CA HIS A 46 14.98 0.86 -6.32
C HIS A 46 14.04 -0.11 -7.09
N PRO A 47 14.12 -0.24 -8.42
CA PRO A 47 13.21 -1.08 -9.20
C PRO A 47 13.13 -2.55 -8.74
N MET A 48 14.25 -3.11 -8.28
CA MET A 48 14.30 -4.48 -7.74
C MET A 48 13.40 -4.65 -6.49
N LEU A 49 13.29 -3.61 -5.65
CA LEU A 49 12.40 -3.60 -4.50
C LEU A 49 10.93 -3.49 -4.94
N GLY A 50 10.64 -2.75 -6.01
CA GLY A 50 9.31 -2.70 -6.62
C GLY A 50 8.79 -4.08 -7.03
N ALA A 51 9.64 -4.87 -7.71
CA ALA A 51 9.29 -6.24 -8.10
C ALA A 51 9.09 -7.18 -6.88
N ALA A 52 9.86 -6.99 -5.80
CA ALA A 52 9.68 -7.75 -4.57
C ALA A 52 8.35 -7.40 -3.87
N MET A 53 8.01 -6.11 -3.79
CA MET A 53 6.72 -5.66 -3.26
C MET A 53 5.54 -6.17 -4.08
N GLU A 54 5.65 -6.22 -5.41
CA GLU A 54 4.58 -6.77 -6.25
C GLU A 54 4.27 -8.23 -5.88
N ARG A 55 5.31 -9.07 -5.73
CA ARG A 55 5.15 -10.48 -5.35
C ARG A 55 4.48 -10.62 -3.99
N GLU A 56 4.93 -9.83 -3.02
CA GLU A 56 4.34 -9.81 -1.66
C GLU A 56 2.88 -9.36 -1.70
N ALA A 57 2.57 -8.28 -2.42
CA ALA A 57 1.21 -7.77 -2.56
C ALA A 57 0.27 -8.81 -3.22
N ARG A 58 0.76 -9.58 -4.19
CA ARG A 58 0.01 -10.70 -4.79
C ARG A 58 -0.25 -11.82 -3.78
N ALA A 59 0.76 -12.20 -2.99
CA ALA A 59 0.62 -13.21 -1.94
C ALA A 59 -0.37 -12.79 -0.85
N ILE A 60 -0.32 -11.52 -0.43
CA ILE A 60 -1.30 -10.92 0.48
C ILE A 60 -2.70 -11.01 -0.11
N ASN A 61 -2.89 -10.59 -1.37
CA ASN A 61 -4.20 -10.64 -2.00
C ASN A 61 -4.77 -12.07 -2.06
N ALA A 62 -3.93 -13.05 -2.36
CA ALA A 62 -4.33 -14.46 -2.34
C ALA A 62 -4.74 -14.92 -0.93
N ARG A 63 -3.98 -14.54 0.10
CA ARG A 63 -4.30 -14.85 1.51
C ARG A 63 -5.60 -14.20 1.97
N LEU A 64 -5.82 -12.92 1.63
CA LEU A 64 -7.05 -12.20 1.96
C LEU A 64 -8.26 -12.82 1.26
N SER A 65 -8.11 -13.19 -0.02
CA SER A 65 -9.16 -13.88 -0.77
C SER A 65 -9.51 -15.22 -0.14
N PHE A 66 -8.51 -16.05 0.18
CA PHE A 66 -8.71 -17.34 0.84
C PHE A 66 -9.45 -17.21 2.19
N ASN A 67 -9.17 -16.15 2.94
CA ASN A 67 -9.79 -15.89 4.24
C ASN A 67 -11.10 -15.09 4.18
N ASN A 68 -11.60 -14.74 2.98
CA ASN A 68 -12.75 -13.83 2.80
C ASN A 68 -12.58 -12.45 3.50
N GLN A 69 -11.37 -11.91 3.48
CA GLN A 69 -11.01 -10.64 4.15
C GLN A 69 -10.68 -9.50 3.16
N VAL A 70 -10.99 -9.68 1.87
CA VAL A 70 -10.67 -8.69 0.83
C VAL A 70 -11.34 -7.34 1.10
N ASP A 71 -12.60 -7.33 1.53
CA ASP A 71 -13.34 -6.09 1.81
C ASP A 71 -12.73 -5.31 2.99
N VAL A 72 -12.26 -6.03 4.02
CA VAL A 72 -11.55 -5.42 5.16
C VAL A 72 -10.24 -4.78 4.68
N GLY A 73 -9.49 -5.49 3.83
CA GLY A 73 -8.27 -4.96 3.22
C GLY A 73 -8.54 -3.71 2.38
N ASN A 74 -9.58 -3.72 1.55
CA ASN A 74 -9.95 -2.58 0.71
C ASN A 74 -10.35 -1.36 1.52
N LYS A 75 -11.09 -1.54 2.63
CA LYS A 75 -11.43 -0.44 3.53
C LYS A 75 -10.18 0.25 4.09
N ILE A 76 -9.21 -0.53 4.57
CA ILE A 76 -7.95 0.01 5.09
C ILE A 76 -7.15 0.69 3.98
N VAL A 77 -7.16 0.15 2.75
CA VAL A 77 -6.54 0.82 1.59
C VAL A 77 -7.16 2.19 1.35
N SER A 78 -8.49 2.32 1.37
CA SER A 78 -9.15 3.63 1.21
C SER A 78 -8.75 4.62 2.31
N GLU A 79 -8.65 4.17 3.56
CA GLU A 79 -8.15 4.99 4.68
C GLU A 79 -6.70 5.45 4.45
N LEU A 80 -5.84 4.55 3.96
CA LEU A 80 -4.44 4.84 3.65
C LEU A 80 -4.30 5.82 2.46
N VAL A 81 -5.16 5.71 1.44
CA VAL A 81 -5.17 6.64 0.30
C VAL A 81 -5.38 8.07 0.79
N GLU A 82 -6.34 8.29 1.69
CA GLU A 82 -6.55 9.61 2.30
C GLU A 82 -5.39 10.03 3.22
N GLU A 83 -4.87 9.12 4.04
CA GLU A 83 -3.77 9.39 4.99
C GLU A 83 -2.48 9.83 4.29
N TYR A 84 -2.15 9.21 3.15
CA TYR A 84 -0.96 9.56 2.36
C TYR A 84 -1.21 10.64 1.32
N GLY A 85 -2.41 11.24 1.30
CA GLY A 85 -2.76 12.29 0.33
C GLY A 85 -2.70 11.80 -1.11
N LEU A 86 -3.17 10.57 -1.37
CA LEU A 86 -3.19 9.97 -2.70
C LEU A 86 -4.56 10.16 -3.36
N THR A 87 -4.59 10.14 -4.70
CA THR A 87 -5.81 10.18 -5.51
C THR A 87 -5.71 9.19 -6.65
N GLU A 88 -6.82 8.54 -7.01
CA GLU A 88 -6.93 7.75 -8.25
C GLU A 88 -6.81 8.63 -9.50
#